data_AF-A0A2E1FRN0-F1
#
_entry.id   AF-A0A2E1FRN0-F1
#
_cell.length_a   1.000
_cell.length_b   1.000
_cell.length_c   1.000
_cell.angle_alpha   90.00
_cell.angle_beta   90.00
_cell.angle_gamma   90.00
#
_symmetry.space_group_name_H-M   'P 1'
#
loop_
_entity.id
_entity.type
_entity.pdbx_description
1 polymer ?
#
loop_
_entity_poly.entity_id
_entity_poly.type
_entity_poly.pdbx_seq_one_letter_code
_entity_poly.pdbx_strand_id
1 'polypeptide(L)'
;MPLIISLFSPEFRLMLASDTFGNTPSGDAMQMFENFALVLSFVFTGVIFHMIGSMSFTDESVLRRQSFLYFVFFGFVSSTDLVAVLQGSNMTAPLPVILLGLVSLALLYYSSKKGIV
;
A
#
# COMPACT_ATOMS: atom_id res chain seq x y z
N MET A 1 -0.84 -0.90 10.22
CA MET A 1 -1.28 -1.69 9.05
C MET A 1 -2.67 -2.24 9.30
N PRO A 2 -3.74 -1.57 8.81
CA PRO A 2 -5.13 -1.99 9.02
C PRO A 2 -5.41 -3.45 8.64
N LEU A 3 -4.84 -3.93 7.53
CA LEU A 3 -5.01 -5.30 7.04
C LEU A 3 -4.42 -6.38 7.97
N ILE A 4 -3.37 -6.08 8.73
CA ILE A 4 -2.84 -7.02 9.73
C ILE A 4 -3.77 -7.06 10.94
N ILE A 5 -4.28 -5.90 11.34
CA ILE A 5 -5.18 -5.78 12.49
C ILE A 5 -6.48 -6.57 12.23
N SER A 6 -7.00 -6.57 11.00
CA SER A 6 -8.19 -7.35 10.65
C SER A 6 -7.98 -8.88 10.74
N LEU A 7 -6.75 -9.37 10.72
CA LEU A 7 -6.47 -10.80 10.95
C LEU A 7 -6.72 -11.21 12.41
N PHE A 8 -6.58 -10.27 13.34
CA PHE A 8 -6.70 -10.56 14.79
C PHE A 8 -7.93 -9.93 15.44
N SER A 9 -8.58 -8.95 14.80
CA SER A 9 -9.79 -8.29 15.27
C SER A 9 -10.98 -8.59 14.36
N PRO A 10 -11.93 -9.45 14.78
CA PRO A 10 -13.13 -9.76 14.01
C PRO A 10 -13.99 -8.52 13.72
N GLU A 11 -14.09 -7.58 14.66
CA GLU A 11 -14.83 -6.33 14.46
C GLU A 11 -14.20 -5.47 13.38
N PHE A 12 -12.87 -5.32 13.42
CA PHE A 12 -12.15 -4.55 12.42
C PHE A 12 -12.18 -5.22 11.04
N ARG A 13 -12.18 -6.56 11.01
CA ARG A 13 -12.38 -7.33 9.79
C ARG A 13 -13.76 -7.08 9.18
N LEU A 14 -14.81 -7.20 9.98
CA LEU A 14 -16.18 -6.97 9.53
C LEU A 14 -16.37 -5.54 9.03
N MET A 15 -15.80 -4.54 9.71
CA MET A 15 -15.82 -3.15 9.27
C MET A 15 -15.22 -2.99 7.85
N LEU A 16 -13.98 -3.44 7.65
CA LEU A 16 -13.31 -3.33 6.35
C LEU A 16 -13.99 -4.16 5.24
N ALA A 17 -14.48 -5.35 5.58
CA ALA A 17 -15.24 -6.17 4.66
C ALA A 17 -16.56 -5.50 4.28
N SER A 18 -17.25 -4.86 5.23
CA SER A 18 -18.49 -4.14 4.94
C SER A 18 -18.30 -2.89 4.08
N ASP A 19 -17.16 -2.21 4.20
CA ASP A 19 -16.81 -1.07 3.33
C ASP A 19 -16.65 -1.50 1.85
N THR A 20 -16.27 -2.76 1.62
CA THR A 20 -15.99 -3.30 0.28
C THR A 20 -17.19 -4.06 -0.30
N PHE A 21 -17.83 -4.91 0.51
CA PHE A 21 -18.87 -5.85 0.08
C PHE A 21 -20.28 -5.42 0.52
N GLY A 22 -20.42 -4.31 1.24
CA GLY A 22 -21.68 -3.82 1.77
C GLY A 22 -22.09 -4.46 3.09
N ASN A 23 -23.29 -4.10 3.56
CA ASN A 23 -23.85 -4.66 4.79
C ASN A 23 -24.15 -6.15 4.60
N THR A 24 -23.74 -6.98 5.56
CA THR A 24 -23.88 -8.46 5.55
C THR A 24 -23.15 -9.18 4.39
N PRO A 25 -21.81 -9.13 4.34
CA PRO A 25 -21.04 -9.89 3.36
C PRO A 25 -21.35 -11.39 3.43
N SER A 26 -21.37 -12.07 2.28
CA SER A 26 -21.53 -13.53 2.24
C SER A 26 -20.32 -14.24 2.86
N GLY A 27 -20.48 -15.52 3.22
CA GLY A 27 -19.37 -16.34 3.72
C GLY A 27 -18.19 -16.39 2.73
N ASP A 28 -18.48 -16.52 1.44
CA ASP A 28 -17.46 -16.52 0.38
C ASP A 28 -16.75 -15.16 0.29
N ALA A 29 -17.49 -14.04 0.39
CA ALA A 29 -16.90 -12.70 0.39
C ALA A 29 -15.97 -12.49 1.60
N MET A 30 -16.35 -13.00 2.77
CA MET A 30 -15.50 -12.98 3.96
C MET A 30 -14.25 -13.83 3.77
N GLN A 31 -14.37 -15.03 3.21
CA GLN A 31 -13.21 -15.89 2.95
C GLN A 31 -12.25 -15.27 1.92
N MET A 32 -12.78 -14.62 0.87
CA MET A 32 -11.97 -13.86 -0.08
C MET A 32 -11.26 -12.69 0.60
N PHE A 33 -11.96 -11.93 1.46
CA PHE A 33 -11.38 -10.83 2.22
C PHE A 33 -10.23 -11.29 3.13
N GLU A 34 -10.43 -12.38 3.86
CA GLU A 34 -9.43 -12.93 4.77
C GLU A 34 -8.15 -13.35 4.03
N ASN A 35 -8.30 -14.07 2.90
CA ASN A 35 -7.17 -14.44 2.06
C ASN A 35 -6.46 -13.21 1.48
N PHE A 36 -7.21 -12.22 1.02
CA PHE A 36 -6.66 -10.96 0.52
C PHE A 36 -5.88 -10.21 1.61
N ALA A 37 -6.48 -10.05 2.79
CA ALA A 37 -5.86 -9.37 3.92
C ALA A 37 -4.57 -10.08 4.36
N LEU A 38 -4.57 -11.42 4.37
CA LEU A 38 -3.39 -12.23 4.69
C LEU A 38 -2.27 -12.02 3.69
N VAL A 39 -2.55 -12.19 2.39
CA VAL A 39 -1.55 -12.09 1.32
C VAL A 39 -0.96 -10.69 1.28
N LEU A 40 -1.79 -9.64 1.23
CA LEU A 40 -1.28 -8.27 1.20
C LEU A 40 -0.50 -7.91 2.46
N SER A 41 -0.93 -8.38 3.63
CA SER A 41 -0.19 -8.17 4.87
C SER A 41 1.24 -8.73 4.79
N PHE A 42 1.41 -9.95 4.30
CA PHE A 42 2.74 -10.55 4.13
C PHE A 42 3.57 -9.86 3.05
N VAL A 43 2.96 -9.48 1.92
CA VAL A 43 3.64 -8.74 0.85
C VAL A 43 4.19 -7.42 1.39
N PHE A 44 3.36 -6.60 2.04
CA PHE A 44 3.81 -5.31 2.57
C PHE A 44 4.77 -5.46 3.75
N THR A 45 4.65 -6.51 4.57
CA THR A 45 5.63 -6.83 5.61
C THR A 45 7.00 -7.15 5.01
N GLY A 46 7.05 -7.95 3.94
CA GLY A 46 8.28 -8.22 3.20
C GLY A 46 8.90 -6.95 2.60
N VAL A 47 8.06 -6.09 2.01
CA VAL A 47 8.49 -4.79 1.46
C VAL A 47 9.06 -3.86 2.55
N ILE A 48 8.49 -3.85 3.76
CA ILE A 48 9.02 -3.10 4.90
C ILE A 48 10.39 -3.63 5.31
N PHE A 49 10.55 -4.95 5.45
CA PHE A 49 11.87 -5.52 5.76
C PHE A 49 12.90 -5.25 4.67
N HIS A 50 12.50 -5.25 3.41
CA HIS A 50 13.36 -4.86 2.30
C HIS A 50 13.79 -3.39 2.42
N MET A 51 12.88 -2.49 2.78
CA MET A 51 13.20 -1.08 3.06
C MET A 51 14.18 -0.91 4.20
N ILE A 52 13.95 -1.58 5.32
CA ILE A 52 14.87 -1.58 6.47
C ILE A 52 16.25 -2.11 6.05
N GLY A 53 16.29 -3.21 5.30
CA GLY A 53 17.53 -3.76 4.76
C GLY A 53 18.26 -2.78 3.86
N SER A 54 17.53 -2.03 3.01
CA SER A 54 18.15 -1.04 2.13
C SER A 54 18.80 0.14 2.85
N MET A 55 18.47 0.37 4.14
CA MET A 55 19.16 1.38 4.96
C MET A 55 20.61 1.02 5.28
N SER A 56 21.04 -0.24 5.07
CA SER A 56 22.44 -0.63 5.24
C SER A 56 23.32 -0.23 4.05
N PHE A 57 22.74 0.24 2.94
CA PHE A 57 23.51 0.67 1.78
C PHE A 57 24.07 2.08 1.99
N THR A 58 25.36 2.24 1.75
CA THR A 58 26.06 3.53 1.85
C THR A 58 26.47 4.08 0.48
N ASP A 59 26.44 3.26 -0.57
CA ASP A 59 26.74 3.67 -1.93
C ASP A 59 25.58 4.46 -2.54
N GLU A 60 25.83 5.71 -2.91
CA GLU A 60 24.85 6.62 -3.52
C GLU A 60 24.22 6.01 -4.79
N SER A 61 25.01 5.33 -5.61
CA SER A 61 24.52 4.74 -6.87
C SER A 61 23.51 3.61 -6.62
N VAL A 62 23.71 2.85 -5.53
CA VAL A 62 22.79 1.80 -5.08
C VAL A 62 21.52 2.42 -4.51
N LEU A 63 21.66 3.42 -3.65
CA LEU A 63 20.53 4.13 -3.05
C LEU A 63 19.62 4.76 -4.12
N ARG A 64 20.19 5.39 -5.15
CA ARG A 64 19.43 5.98 -6.26
C ARG A 64 18.62 4.95 -7.03
N ARG A 65 19.23 3.80 -7.35
CA ARG A 65 18.54 2.68 -8.01
C ARG A 65 17.44 2.13 -7.13
N GLN A 66 17.71 1.97 -5.83
CA GLN A 66 16.74 1.44 -4.88
C GLN A 66 15.55 2.39 -4.69
N SER A 67 15.77 3.70 -4.57
CA SER A 67 14.70 4.70 -4.54
C SER A 67 13.87 4.71 -5.82
N PHE A 68 14.49 4.51 -6.99
CA PHE A 68 13.75 4.37 -8.26
C PHE A 68 12.86 3.12 -8.26
N LEU A 69 13.37 1.98 -7.80
CA LEU A 69 12.59 0.75 -7.73
C LEU A 69 11.40 0.88 -6.77
N TYR A 70 11.60 1.52 -5.61
CA TYR A 70 10.49 1.84 -4.71
C TYR A 70 9.50 2.82 -5.33
N PHE A 71 9.97 3.86 -6.01
CA PHE A 71 9.09 4.77 -6.75
C PHE A 71 8.20 4.02 -7.75
N VAL A 72 8.77 3.09 -8.52
CA VAL A 72 8.00 2.27 -9.47
C VAL A 72 7.00 1.38 -8.73
N PHE A 73 7.45 0.64 -7.70
CA PHE A 73 6.58 -0.27 -6.94
C PHE A 73 5.40 0.47 -6.30
N PHE A 74 5.67 1.52 -5.52
CA PHE A 74 4.62 2.33 -4.89
C PHE A 74 3.81 3.12 -5.92
N GLY A 75 4.38 3.43 -7.08
CA GLY A 75 3.67 4.05 -8.20
C GLY A 75 2.55 3.16 -8.71
N PHE A 76 2.80 1.85 -8.84
CA PHE A 76 1.75 0.90 -9.18
C PHE A 76 0.73 0.72 -8.05
N VAL A 77 1.15 0.71 -6.79
CA VAL A 77 0.23 0.65 -5.64
C VAL A 77 -0.72 1.85 -5.62
N SER A 78 -0.20 3.06 -5.77
CA SER A 78 -1.00 4.30 -5.79
C SER A 78 -1.81 4.48 -7.08
N SER A 79 -1.42 3.83 -8.18
CA SER A 79 -2.17 3.89 -9.43
C SER A 79 -3.59 3.34 -9.29
N THR A 80 -3.85 2.44 -8.33
CA THR A 80 -5.20 1.95 -8.06
C THR A 80 -6.13 3.06 -7.58
N ASP A 81 -5.62 3.98 -6.75
CA ASP A 81 -6.39 5.15 -6.29
C ASP A 81 -6.67 6.10 -7.46
N LEU A 82 -5.68 6.31 -8.33
CA LEU A 82 -5.88 7.14 -9.53
C LEU A 82 -6.94 6.53 -10.45
N VAL A 83 -6.90 5.22 -10.68
CA VAL A 83 -7.92 4.51 -11.47
C VAL A 83 -9.30 4.63 -10.82
N ALA A 84 -9.41 4.48 -9.50
CA ALA A 84 -10.66 4.63 -8.76
C ALA A 84 -11.25 6.05 -8.90
N VAL A 85 -10.40 7.09 -8.80
CA VAL A 85 -10.79 8.49 -9.04
C VAL A 85 -11.30 8.68 -10.46
N LEU A 86 -10.56 8.18 -11.46
CA LEU A 86 -10.93 8.33 -12.87
C LEU A 86 -12.22 7.60 -13.23
N GLN A 87 -12.53 6.51 -12.54
CA GLN A 87 -13.78 5.75 -12.70
C GLN A 87 -14.96 6.36 -11.92
N GLY A 88 -14.73 7.39 -11.11
CA GLY A 88 -15.75 7.94 -10.21
C GLY A 88 -16.23 6.92 -9.17
N SER A 89 -15.33 6.01 -8.74
CA SER A 89 -15.69 4.94 -7.81
C SER A 89 -15.95 5.48 -6.41
N ASN A 90 -17.00 4.96 -5.76
CA ASN A 90 -17.30 5.23 -4.36
C ASN A 90 -16.25 4.62 -3.40
N MET A 91 -15.35 3.78 -3.91
CA MET A 91 -14.26 3.15 -3.15
C MET A 91 -12.94 3.97 -3.21
N THR A 92 -13.00 5.21 -3.67
CA THR A 92 -11.83 6.09 -3.74
C THR A 92 -11.34 6.41 -2.32
N ALA A 93 -10.04 6.24 -2.08
CA ALA A 93 -9.44 6.61 -0.80
C ALA A 93 -9.70 8.09 -0.46
N PRO A 94 -9.81 8.46 0.84
CA PRO A 94 -9.98 9.85 1.22
C PRO A 94 -8.86 10.75 0.67
N LEU A 95 -9.20 11.95 0.21
CA LEU A 95 -8.25 12.88 -0.42
C LEU A 95 -6.94 13.09 0.37
N PRO A 96 -6.95 13.22 1.72
CA PRO A 96 -5.71 13.32 2.49
C PRO A 96 -4.79 12.10 2.33
N VAL A 97 -5.35 10.90 2.20
CA VAL A 97 -4.59 9.65 2.03
C VAL A 97 -3.92 9.63 0.65
N ILE A 98 -4.66 9.99 -0.40
CA ILE A 98 -4.12 10.09 -1.77
C ILE A 98 -2.97 11.10 -1.82
N LEU A 99 -3.15 12.27 -1.22
CA LEU A 99 -2.11 13.31 -1.17
C LEU A 99 -0.84 12.82 -0.46
N LEU A 100 -0.97 12.13 0.67
CA LEU A 100 0.18 11.54 1.36
C LEU A 100 0.91 10.53 0.47
N GLY A 101 0.17 9.67 -0.24
CA GLY A 101 0.75 8.73 -1.20
C GLY A 101 1.52 9.43 -2.33
N LEU A 102 0.94 10.47 -2.93
CA LEU A 102 1.58 11.25 -4.00
C LEU A 102 2.84 11.99 -3.50
N VAL A 103 2.82 12.52 -2.28
CA VAL A 103 4.00 13.14 -1.67
C VAL A 103 5.11 12.11 -1.49
N SER A 104 4.79 10.92 -0.97
CA SER A 104 5.77 9.84 -0.83
C SER A 104 6.37 9.41 -2.18
N LEU A 105 5.57 9.33 -3.23
CA LEU A 105 6.08 9.06 -4.60
C LEU A 105 7.01 10.15 -5.10
N ALA A 106 6.62 11.42 -4.92
CA ALA A 106 7.45 12.55 -5.33
C ALA A 106 8.81 12.53 -4.63
N LEU A 107 8.83 12.19 -3.33
CA LEU A 107 10.06 12.03 -2.55
C LEU A 107 10.90 10.86 -3.09
N LEU A 108 10.31 9.68 -3.32
CA LEU A 108 11.05 8.53 -3.86
C LEU A 108 11.65 8.83 -5.26
N TYR A 109 10.89 9.51 -6.11
CA TYR A 109 11.39 9.94 -7.42
C TYR A 109 12.53 10.95 -7.27
N TYR A 110 12.39 11.94 -6.38
CA TYR A 110 13.43 12.92 -6.11
C TYR A 110 14.72 12.28 -5.58
N SER A 111 14.61 11.37 -4.60
CA SER A 111 15.72 10.59 -4.05
C SER A 111 16.43 9.77 -5.12
N SER A 112 15.69 9.20 -6.10
CA SER A 112 16.31 8.49 -7.22
C SER A 112 17.21 9.36 -8.11
N LYS A 113 16.90 10.66 -8.21
CA LYS A 113 17.66 11.61 -9.03
C LYS A 113 18.83 12.22 -8.29
N LYS A 114 18.76 12.39 -6.97
CA LYS A 114 19.80 13.09 -6.20
C LYS A 114 20.61 12.22 -5.24
N GLY A 115 20.22 10.96 -5.00
CA GLY A 115 20.92 10.06 -4.08
C GLY A 115 20.81 10.48 -2.61
N ILE A 116 19.81 11.29 -2.29
CA ILE A 116 19.55 11.77 -0.93
C ILE A 116 18.46 10.87 -0.36
N VAL A 117 18.79 10.14 0.71
CA VAL A 117 17.83 9.39 1.54
C VAL A 117 17.27 10.33 2.59
#